data_AF-A0A7W5B3B1-F1
#
_entry.id   AF-A0A7W5B3B1-F1
#
_cell.length_a   1.000
_cell.length_b   1.000
_cell.length_c   1.000
_cell.angle_alpha   90.00
_cell.angle_beta   90.00
_cell.angle_gamma   90.00
#
_symmetry.space_group_name_H-M   'P 1'
#
loop_
_entity.id
_entity.type
_entity.pdbx_description
1 polymer ?
#
loop_
_entity_poly.entity_id
_entity_poly.type
_entity_poly.pdbx_seq_one_letter_code
_entity_poly.pdbx_strand_id
1 'polypeptide(L)'
;MGKPNITFRLYAITGENYHPGRSMVSVMEQAIRGGADIIQLRAKDTSKRELLAQAYALRELTRRYDVPLLINDHIDVALAAEADGVHLGQEDLPLAEARRILGEDRIIGISTHNIAQALEAQAGGADYIGVGPVYPTGTKPGRQAVTTDYVREAAAQVRIPFVAIGGITLDNVDAVLEAGATRICAVSAIVGSDQPAETARAFKQRIRAYNAHGASASSLKQVLINGRQEWTDAVTIAGLVEQYGLGAKRIVVELNGVILAREAWLHTSVDEGAKLELVHFVGGG
;
A
#
# COMPACT_ATOMS: atom_id res chain seq x y z
N MET A 1 -23.48 -11.79 3.54
CA MET A 1 -23.09 -10.41 3.18
C MET A 1 -22.51 -10.51 1.79
N GLY A 2 -22.90 -9.62 0.86
CA GLY A 2 -22.32 -9.65 -0.49
C GLY A 2 -20.81 -9.40 -0.44
N LYS A 3 -20.11 -9.80 -1.50
CA LYS A 3 -18.67 -9.62 -1.65
C LYS A 3 -18.22 -8.20 -1.30
N PRO A 4 -17.18 -8.02 -0.45
CA PRO A 4 -16.68 -6.68 -0.12
C PRO A 4 -16.26 -5.93 -1.38
N ASN A 5 -16.62 -4.65 -1.47
CA ASN A 5 -16.12 -3.82 -2.57
C ASN A 5 -14.60 -3.67 -2.43
N ILE A 6 -13.84 -4.08 -3.45
CA ILE A 6 -12.38 -4.15 -3.40
C ILE A 6 -11.79 -2.76 -3.69
N THR A 7 -11.93 -1.85 -2.72
CA THR A 7 -11.43 -0.46 -2.79
C THR A 7 -10.16 -0.26 -1.97
N PHE A 8 -9.29 -1.27 -1.92
CA PHE A 8 -8.04 -1.20 -1.16
C PHE A 8 -6.91 -0.53 -1.95
N ARG A 9 -5.94 0.03 -1.23
CA ARG A 9 -4.72 0.67 -1.75
C ARG A 9 -3.46 0.12 -1.09
N LEU A 10 -3.47 -0.10 0.22
CA LEU A 10 -2.35 -0.65 0.97
C LEU A 10 -2.70 -2.02 1.53
N TYR A 11 -1.89 -3.01 1.17
CA TYR A 11 -2.06 -4.39 1.57
C TYR A 11 -0.86 -4.83 2.41
N ALA A 12 -1.10 -5.31 3.64
CA ALA A 12 -0.05 -5.81 4.53
C ALA A 12 -0.17 -7.33 4.71
N ILE A 13 0.97 -8.01 4.66
CA ILE A 13 1.07 -9.45 4.93
C ILE A 13 1.88 -9.66 6.21
N THR A 14 1.48 -10.63 7.03
CA THR A 14 2.25 -11.05 8.20
C THR A 14 3.65 -11.55 7.82
N GLY A 15 4.58 -11.49 8.76
CA GLY A 15 5.92 -12.04 8.55
C GLY A 15 6.68 -12.16 9.87
N GLU A 16 6.46 -13.26 10.59
CA GLU A 16 6.96 -13.46 11.96
C GLU A 16 8.47 -13.28 12.08
N ASN A 17 9.23 -13.73 11.08
CA ASN A 17 10.69 -13.61 11.05
C ASN A 17 11.21 -12.15 11.01
N TYR A 18 10.35 -11.17 10.73
CA TYR A 18 10.73 -9.76 10.66
C TYR A 18 10.45 -8.99 11.94
N HIS A 19 9.75 -9.57 12.92
CA HIS A 19 9.42 -8.89 14.17
C HIS A 19 9.67 -9.77 15.40
N PRO A 20 10.90 -10.29 15.57
CA PRO A 20 11.22 -11.18 16.69
C PRO A 20 10.89 -10.51 18.03
N GLY A 21 10.23 -11.26 18.91
CA GLY A 21 9.83 -10.78 20.24
C GLY A 21 8.61 -9.85 20.26
N ARG A 22 8.04 -9.47 19.10
CA ARG A 22 6.82 -8.66 19.01
C ARG A 22 5.63 -9.53 18.61
N SER A 23 4.49 -9.31 19.27
CA SER A 23 3.24 -10.00 18.95
C SER A 23 2.77 -9.67 17.53
N MET A 24 2.46 -10.69 16.72
CA MET A 24 1.88 -10.53 15.39
C MET A 24 0.62 -9.65 15.42
N VAL A 25 -0.28 -9.90 16.37
CA VAL A 25 -1.52 -9.12 16.51
C VAL A 25 -1.23 -7.64 16.75
N SER A 26 -0.25 -7.32 17.60
CA SER A 26 0.12 -5.92 17.87
C SER A 26 0.73 -5.24 16.63
N VAL A 27 1.62 -5.94 15.91
CA VAL A 27 2.23 -5.40 14.69
C VAL A 27 1.18 -5.17 13.60
N MET A 28 0.25 -6.11 13.40
CA MET A 28 -0.82 -5.95 12.43
C MET A 28 -1.82 -4.86 12.84
N GLU A 29 -2.12 -4.70 14.13
CA GLU A 29 -2.96 -3.60 14.63
C GLU A 29 -2.31 -2.24 14.32
N GLN A 30 -1.00 -2.12 14.51
CA GLN A 30 -0.26 -0.92 14.12
C GLN A 30 -0.34 -0.66 12.61
N ALA A 31 -0.17 -1.69 11.78
CA ALA A 31 -0.31 -1.56 10.32
C ALA A 31 -1.73 -1.08 9.92
N ILE A 32 -2.78 -1.63 10.54
CA ILE A 32 -4.17 -1.18 10.36
C ILE A 32 -4.33 0.29 10.75
N ARG A 33 -3.83 0.71 11.92
CA ARG A 33 -3.86 2.11 12.38
C ARG A 33 -3.07 3.06 11.49
N GLY A 34 -2.06 2.56 10.78
CA GLY A 34 -1.34 3.27 9.73
C GLY A 34 -2.09 3.39 8.41
N GLY A 35 -3.17 2.62 8.23
CA GLY A 35 -4.03 2.68 7.06
C GLY A 35 -3.86 1.51 6.08
N ALA A 36 -3.38 0.35 6.54
CA ALA A 36 -3.52 -0.90 5.79
C ALA A 36 -5.01 -1.23 5.60
N ASP A 37 -5.42 -1.46 4.36
CA ASP A 37 -6.80 -1.73 3.96
C ASP A 37 -7.12 -3.23 3.92
N ILE A 38 -6.10 -4.09 3.85
CA ILE A 38 -6.22 -5.55 3.87
C ILE A 38 -5.08 -6.12 4.71
N ILE A 39 -5.40 -7.14 5.51
CA ILE A 39 -4.43 -8.00 6.19
C ILE A 39 -4.46 -9.39 5.57
N GLN A 40 -3.28 -9.95 5.29
CA GLN A 40 -3.15 -11.37 4.97
C GLN A 40 -2.29 -12.10 5.99
N LEU A 41 -2.81 -13.23 6.47
CA LEU A 41 -2.04 -14.20 7.23
C LEU A 41 -1.28 -15.13 6.28
N ARG A 42 0.05 -15.11 6.42
CA ARG A 42 0.99 -16.01 5.76
C ARG A 42 2.01 -16.53 6.77
N ALA A 43 1.99 -17.83 7.00
CA ALA A 43 2.97 -18.55 7.82
C ALA A 43 3.35 -19.85 7.08
N LYS A 44 4.63 -20.03 6.72
CA LYS A 44 5.08 -21.16 5.88
C LYS A 44 5.73 -22.31 6.66
N ASP A 45 6.00 -22.12 7.95
CA ASP A 45 6.70 -23.09 8.80
C ASP A 45 5.94 -23.34 10.11
N THR A 46 4.61 -23.37 10.03
CA THR A 46 3.70 -23.44 11.18
C THR A 46 2.74 -24.62 11.02
N SER A 47 2.42 -25.32 12.10
CA SER A 47 1.45 -26.40 12.04
C SER A 47 0.05 -25.85 11.70
N LYS A 48 -0.81 -26.68 11.10
CA LYS A 48 -2.16 -26.25 10.74
C LYS A 48 -3.00 -25.77 11.95
N ARG A 49 -2.73 -26.34 13.12
CA ARG A 49 -3.37 -25.95 14.39
C ARG A 49 -2.96 -24.53 14.80
N GLU A 50 -1.67 -24.23 14.73
CA GLU A 50 -1.14 -22.91 15.07
C GLU A 50 -1.57 -21.86 14.04
N LEU A 51 -1.55 -22.21 12.74
CA LEU A 51 -2.05 -21.33 11.68
C LEU A 51 -3.52 -20.96 11.90
N LEU A 52 -4.35 -21.93 12.30
CA LEU A 52 -5.75 -21.67 12.62
C LEU A 52 -5.91 -20.77 13.86
N ALA A 53 -5.08 -20.97 14.90
CA ALA A 53 -5.09 -20.11 16.09
C ALA A 53 -4.68 -18.66 15.73
N GLN A 54 -3.66 -18.48 14.90
CA GLN A 54 -3.26 -17.18 14.35
C GLN A 54 -4.38 -16.54 13.52
N ALA A 55 -5.08 -17.33 12.70
CA ALA A 55 -6.20 -16.86 11.89
C ALA A 55 -7.35 -16.34 12.75
N TYR A 56 -7.71 -17.04 13.84
CA TYR A 56 -8.73 -16.56 14.78
C TYR A 56 -8.33 -15.24 15.45
N ALA A 57 -7.07 -15.14 15.92
CA ALA A 57 -6.57 -13.93 16.55
C ALA A 57 -6.60 -12.72 15.60
N LEU A 58 -6.22 -12.92 14.33
CA LEU A 58 -6.30 -11.86 13.32
C LEU A 58 -7.74 -11.58 12.88
N ARG A 59 -8.64 -12.57 12.85
CA ARG A 59 -10.07 -12.36 12.52
C ARG A 59 -10.73 -11.46 13.55
N GLU A 60 -10.44 -11.68 14.83
CA GLU A 60 -10.92 -10.82 15.92
C GLU A 60 -10.41 -9.38 15.76
N LEU A 61 -9.11 -9.21 15.54
CA LEU A 61 -8.52 -7.89 15.29
C LEU A 61 -9.17 -7.19 14.08
N THR A 62 -9.21 -7.86 12.94
CA THR A 62 -9.67 -7.28 11.67
C THR A 62 -11.15 -6.90 11.70
N ARG A 63 -12.01 -7.66 12.39
CA ARG A 63 -13.42 -7.28 12.65
C ARG A 63 -13.54 -5.99 13.45
N ARG A 64 -12.68 -5.74 14.44
CA ARG A 64 -12.72 -4.51 15.25
C ARG A 64 -12.47 -3.24 14.43
N TYR A 65 -11.76 -3.36 13.31
CA TYR A 65 -11.35 -2.24 12.46
C TYR A 65 -12.03 -2.23 11.08
N ASP A 66 -12.95 -3.16 10.81
CA ASP A 66 -13.60 -3.34 9.51
C ASP A 66 -12.60 -3.49 8.33
N VAL A 67 -11.54 -4.28 8.56
CA VAL A 67 -10.51 -4.60 7.58
C VAL A 67 -10.69 -6.05 7.11
N PRO A 68 -10.64 -6.35 5.80
CA PRO A 68 -10.66 -7.74 5.34
C PRO A 68 -9.43 -8.55 5.78
N LEU A 69 -9.67 -9.79 6.18
CA LEU A 69 -8.65 -10.81 6.43
C LEU A 69 -8.62 -11.82 5.29
N LEU A 70 -7.44 -12.01 4.69
CA LEU A 70 -7.18 -13.07 3.72
C LEU A 70 -6.24 -14.13 4.30
N ILE A 71 -6.46 -15.39 3.96
CA ILE A 71 -5.56 -16.49 4.32
C ILE A 71 -4.75 -16.90 3.09
N ASN A 72 -3.43 -16.97 3.24
CA ASN A 72 -2.54 -17.43 2.19
C ASN A 72 -2.62 -18.96 2.04
N ASP A 73 -2.77 -19.45 0.82
CA ASP A 73 -2.74 -20.86 0.37
C ASP A 73 -3.88 -21.77 0.93
N HIS A 74 -4.32 -21.58 2.18
CA HIS A 74 -5.18 -22.52 2.92
C HIS A 74 -6.67 -22.16 2.95
N ILE A 75 -7.45 -22.71 2.00
CA ILE A 75 -8.91 -22.52 1.91
C ILE A 75 -9.65 -23.02 3.14
N ASP A 76 -9.29 -24.17 3.68
CA ASP A 76 -9.99 -24.76 4.82
C ASP A 76 -9.79 -23.95 6.10
N VAL A 77 -8.61 -23.36 6.29
CA VAL A 77 -8.36 -22.39 7.37
C VAL A 77 -9.16 -21.11 7.16
N ALA A 78 -9.26 -20.61 5.93
CA ALA A 78 -10.09 -19.44 5.62
C ALA A 78 -11.57 -19.67 5.97
N LEU A 79 -12.10 -20.86 5.65
CA LEU A 79 -13.46 -21.25 6.00
C LEU A 79 -13.64 -21.37 7.52
N ALA A 80 -12.74 -22.07 8.21
CA ALA A 80 -12.82 -22.29 9.65
C ALA A 80 -12.72 -20.98 10.46
N ALA A 81 -11.84 -20.07 10.03
CA ALA A 81 -11.66 -18.76 10.66
C ALA A 81 -12.66 -17.70 10.18
N GLU A 82 -13.63 -18.06 9.33
CA GLU A 82 -14.55 -17.13 8.67
C GLU A 82 -13.84 -15.93 8.03
N ALA A 83 -12.68 -16.16 7.42
CA ALA A 83 -11.92 -15.13 6.72
C ALA A 83 -12.69 -14.64 5.47
N ASP A 84 -12.38 -13.42 5.04
CA ASP A 84 -13.08 -12.77 3.92
C ASP A 84 -12.63 -13.32 2.55
N GLY A 85 -11.53 -14.08 2.53
CA GLY A 85 -11.04 -14.72 1.32
C GLY A 85 -9.68 -15.40 1.46
N VAL A 86 -9.11 -15.74 0.31
CA VAL A 86 -7.79 -16.34 0.18
C VAL A 86 -6.93 -15.61 -0.84
N HIS A 87 -5.63 -15.84 -0.75
CA HIS A 87 -4.69 -15.57 -1.83
C HIS A 87 -3.94 -16.84 -2.16
N LEU A 88 -3.87 -17.18 -3.45
CA LEU A 88 -3.29 -18.42 -3.94
C LEU A 88 -2.13 -18.13 -4.89
N GLY A 89 -1.09 -18.95 -4.82
CA GLY A 89 -0.02 -19.04 -5.80
C GLY A 89 -0.35 -19.96 -6.96
N GLN A 90 0.56 -20.00 -7.93
CA GLN A 90 0.43 -20.81 -9.15
C GLN A 90 0.48 -22.32 -8.90
N GLU A 91 1.06 -22.76 -7.78
CA GLU A 91 1.18 -24.18 -7.39
C GLU A 91 0.12 -24.61 -6.36
N ASP A 92 -0.76 -23.70 -5.96
CA ASP A 92 -1.82 -23.97 -4.99
C ASP A 92 -3.08 -24.49 -5.70
N LEU A 93 -4.19 -24.63 -4.98
CA LEU A 93 -5.44 -25.11 -5.58
C LEU A 93 -5.85 -24.22 -6.77
N PRO A 94 -6.21 -24.80 -7.94
CA PRO A 94 -6.64 -24.01 -9.09
C PRO A 94 -7.80 -23.07 -8.77
N LEU A 95 -7.77 -21.87 -9.37
CA LEU A 95 -8.76 -20.81 -9.14
C LEU A 95 -10.22 -21.30 -9.29
N ALA A 96 -10.51 -22.10 -10.31
CA ALA A 96 -11.86 -22.63 -10.54
C ALA A 96 -12.36 -23.50 -9.38
N GLU A 97 -11.48 -24.38 -8.84
CA GLU A 97 -11.82 -25.22 -7.69
C GLU A 97 -11.94 -24.40 -6.41
N ALA A 98 -11.05 -23.41 -6.23
CA ALA A 98 -11.12 -22.49 -5.10
C ALA A 98 -12.45 -21.72 -5.09
N ARG A 99 -12.88 -21.20 -6.25
CA ARG A 99 -14.18 -20.52 -6.40
C ARG A 99 -15.35 -21.46 -6.09
N ARG A 100 -15.31 -22.71 -6.59
CA ARG A 100 -16.34 -23.72 -6.32
C ARG A 100 -16.51 -24.03 -4.83
N ILE A 101 -15.41 -24.05 -4.06
CA ILE A 101 -15.43 -24.31 -2.61
C ILE A 101 -15.84 -23.08 -1.81
N LEU A 102 -15.30 -21.90 -2.16
CA LEU A 102 -15.48 -20.67 -1.39
C LEU A 102 -16.79 -19.95 -1.68
N GLY A 103 -17.40 -20.21 -2.84
CA GLY A 103 -18.58 -19.49 -3.34
C GLY A 103 -18.22 -18.11 -3.93
N GLU A 104 -19.23 -17.39 -4.40
CA GLU A 104 -19.08 -16.10 -5.09
C GLU A 104 -18.72 -14.94 -4.15
N ASP A 105 -19.11 -15.04 -2.87
CA ASP A 105 -19.05 -13.95 -1.90
C ASP A 105 -17.66 -13.72 -1.29
N ARG A 106 -16.75 -14.69 -1.40
CA ARG A 106 -15.39 -14.58 -0.83
C ARG A 106 -14.38 -14.07 -1.84
N ILE A 107 -13.39 -13.33 -1.35
CA ILE A 107 -12.31 -12.77 -2.17
C ILE A 107 -11.32 -13.89 -2.55
N ILE A 108 -10.89 -13.93 -3.81
CA ILE A 108 -9.79 -14.78 -4.27
C ILE A 108 -8.77 -13.92 -5.00
N GLY A 109 -7.59 -13.80 -4.42
CA GLY A 109 -6.42 -13.21 -5.06
C GLY A 109 -5.50 -14.25 -5.66
N ILE A 110 -4.88 -13.97 -6.80
CA ILE A 110 -3.91 -14.86 -7.44
C ILE A 110 -2.55 -14.17 -7.60
N SER A 111 -1.46 -14.81 -7.16
CA SER A 111 -0.10 -14.36 -7.48
C SER A 111 0.22 -14.61 -8.94
N THR A 112 0.77 -13.61 -9.64
CA THR A 112 1.13 -13.70 -11.06
C THR A 112 2.55 -13.15 -11.30
N HIS A 113 3.24 -13.70 -12.30
CA HIS A 113 4.68 -13.46 -12.55
C HIS A 113 4.98 -13.01 -13.97
N ASN A 114 3.96 -12.94 -14.83
CA ASN A 114 4.05 -12.42 -16.20
C ASN A 114 2.65 -12.07 -16.69
N ILE A 115 2.57 -11.41 -17.85
CA ILE A 115 1.30 -10.92 -18.38
C ILE A 115 0.33 -12.04 -18.76
N ALA A 116 0.83 -13.19 -19.23
CA ALA A 116 -0.01 -14.34 -19.56
C ALA A 116 -0.77 -14.86 -18.33
N GLN A 117 -0.07 -15.05 -17.20
CA GLN A 117 -0.69 -15.48 -15.94
C GLN A 117 -1.71 -14.45 -15.41
N ALA A 118 -1.44 -13.15 -15.59
CA ALA A 118 -2.37 -12.10 -15.19
C ALA A 118 -3.67 -12.13 -15.99
N LEU A 119 -3.57 -12.30 -17.31
CA LEU A 119 -4.72 -12.39 -18.20
C LEU A 119 -5.52 -13.69 -17.97
N GLU A 120 -4.83 -14.80 -17.70
CA GLU A 120 -5.47 -16.07 -17.32
C GLU A 120 -6.24 -15.95 -16.00
N ALA A 121 -5.63 -15.39 -14.96
CA ALA A 121 -6.29 -15.18 -13.67
C ALA A 121 -7.52 -14.26 -13.81
N GLN A 122 -7.42 -13.20 -14.62
CA GLN A 122 -8.56 -12.34 -14.94
C GLN A 122 -9.68 -13.09 -15.65
N ALA A 123 -9.36 -13.86 -16.70
CA ALA A 123 -10.35 -14.63 -17.44
C ALA A 123 -11.02 -15.70 -16.57
N GLY A 124 -10.28 -16.26 -15.61
CA GLY A 124 -10.77 -17.24 -14.64
C GLY A 124 -11.60 -16.65 -13.49
N GLY A 125 -11.79 -15.33 -13.42
CA GLY A 125 -12.63 -14.68 -12.40
C GLY A 125 -11.94 -14.47 -11.06
N ALA A 126 -10.62 -14.25 -11.06
CA ALA A 126 -9.92 -13.76 -9.87
C ALA A 126 -10.43 -12.35 -9.52
N ASP A 127 -10.49 -12.07 -8.22
CA ASP A 127 -11.00 -10.78 -7.72
C ASP A 127 -9.92 -9.71 -7.71
N TYR A 128 -8.67 -10.14 -7.57
CA TYR A 128 -7.50 -9.32 -7.78
C TYR A 128 -6.28 -10.20 -8.07
N ILE A 129 -5.19 -9.59 -8.54
CA ILE A 129 -3.91 -10.29 -8.73
C ILE A 129 -2.77 -9.60 -7.97
N GLY A 130 -1.80 -10.40 -7.53
CA GLY A 130 -0.52 -9.94 -6.99
C GLY A 130 0.56 -9.96 -8.07
N VAL A 131 0.99 -8.78 -8.52
CA VAL A 131 1.99 -8.56 -9.58
C VAL A 131 3.37 -8.46 -8.94
N GLY A 132 4.19 -9.49 -9.07
CA GLY A 132 5.53 -9.50 -8.48
C GLY A 132 6.24 -10.84 -8.53
N PRO A 133 7.40 -11.01 -7.88
CA PRO A 133 8.06 -9.99 -7.05
C PRO A 133 8.70 -8.89 -7.90
N VAL A 134 8.36 -7.62 -7.66
CA VAL A 134 8.90 -6.47 -8.42
C VAL A 134 10.41 -6.35 -8.20
N TYR A 135 10.86 -6.47 -6.96
CA TYR A 135 12.27 -6.47 -6.57
C TYR A 135 12.65 -7.78 -5.87
N PRO A 136 13.96 -8.12 -5.77
CA PRO A 136 14.42 -9.24 -4.97
C PRO A 136 13.91 -9.14 -3.53
N THR A 137 13.47 -10.27 -2.95
CA THR A 137 12.91 -10.29 -1.60
C THR A 137 13.28 -11.57 -0.85
N GLY A 138 13.60 -11.42 0.44
CA GLY A 138 13.82 -12.55 1.34
C GLY A 138 12.55 -13.26 1.79
N THR A 139 11.35 -12.70 1.54
CA THR A 139 10.08 -13.28 2.03
C THR A 139 9.68 -14.56 1.27
N LYS A 140 10.15 -14.71 0.02
CA LYS A 140 10.00 -15.93 -0.79
C LYS A 140 11.29 -16.14 -1.60
N PRO A 141 12.30 -16.86 -1.05
CA PRO A 141 13.58 -17.06 -1.72
C PRO A 141 13.41 -17.83 -3.05
N GLY A 142 14.30 -17.56 -4.02
CA GLY A 142 14.41 -18.33 -5.26
C GLY A 142 13.59 -17.85 -6.45
N ARG A 143 12.88 -16.71 -6.36
CA ARG A 143 12.19 -16.12 -7.52
C ARG A 143 12.94 -14.91 -8.07
N GLN A 144 13.15 -14.90 -9.38
CA GLN A 144 13.71 -13.76 -10.09
C GLN A 144 12.72 -12.58 -10.05
N ALA A 145 13.27 -11.38 -9.86
CA ALA A 145 12.48 -10.16 -9.89
C ALA A 145 11.96 -9.88 -11.30
N VAL A 146 10.67 -9.56 -11.42
CA VAL A 146 9.99 -9.25 -12.69
C VAL A 146 10.02 -7.76 -13.04
N THR A 147 10.61 -6.95 -12.15
CA THR A 147 10.84 -5.50 -12.28
C THR A 147 9.54 -4.69 -12.47
N THR A 148 9.70 -3.39 -12.69
CA THR A 148 8.59 -2.47 -12.96
C THR A 148 8.01 -2.64 -14.37
N ASP A 149 8.67 -3.38 -15.26
CA ASP A 149 8.16 -3.62 -16.61
C ASP A 149 6.89 -4.46 -16.58
N TYR A 150 6.85 -5.52 -15.78
CA TYR A 150 5.63 -6.30 -15.62
C TYR A 150 4.50 -5.50 -14.96
N VAL A 151 4.83 -4.56 -14.06
CA VAL A 151 3.83 -3.64 -13.48
C VAL A 151 3.21 -2.77 -14.58
N ARG A 152 4.03 -2.26 -15.51
CA ARG A 152 3.57 -1.45 -16.65
C ARG A 152 2.69 -2.25 -17.62
N GLU A 153 3.07 -3.50 -17.91
CA GLU A 153 2.24 -4.39 -18.73
C GLU A 153 0.88 -4.67 -18.07
N ALA A 154 0.89 -4.97 -16.77
CA ALA A 154 -0.33 -5.22 -16.01
C ALA A 154 -1.23 -3.97 -15.99
N ALA A 155 -0.67 -2.79 -15.75
CA ALA A 155 -1.41 -1.52 -15.78
C ALA A 155 -2.07 -1.26 -17.15
N ALA A 156 -1.42 -1.64 -18.25
CA ALA A 156 -1.96 -1.44 -19.59
C ALA A 156 -3.08 -2.43 -19.95
N GLN A 157 -3.00 -3.69 -19.51
CA GLN A 157 -3.84 -4.78 -20.05
C GLN A 157 -4.82 -5.40 -19.05
N VAL A 158 -4.51 -5.38 -17.75
CA VAL A 158 -5.37 -5.94 -16.70
C VAL A 158 -6.48 -4.94 -16.36
N ARG A 159 -7.68 -5.44 -16.10
CA ARG A 159 -8.91 -4.70 -15.84
C ARG A 159 -9.48 -4.97 -14.46
N ILE A 160 -9.18 -6.14 -13.88
CA ILE A 160 -9.43 -6.39 -12.45
C ILE A 160 -8.38 -5.66 -11.58
N PRO A 161 -8.67 -5.40 -10.29
CA PRO A 161 -7.67 -4.85 -9.38
C PRO A 161 -6.37 -5.66 -9.38
N PHE A 162 -5.23 -4.98 -9.37
CA PHE A 162 -3.94 -5.62 -9.09
C PHE A 162 -3.21 -4.85 -8.00
N VAL A 163 -2.32 -5.57 -7.31
CA VAL A 163 -1.42 -5.04 -6.29
C VAL A 163 0.01 -5.39 -6.63
N ALA A 164 0.90 -4.40 -6.65
CA ALA A 164 2.33 -4.66 -6.85
C ALA A 164 2.95 -5.16 -5.54
N ILE A 165 3.77 -6.21 -5.62
CA ILE A 165 4.35 -6.88 -4.45
C ILE A 165 5.80 -7.30 -4.69
N GLY A 166 6.59 -7.38 -3.63
CA GLY A 166 7.91 -8.02 -3.63
C GLY A 166 9.05 -7.01 -3.56
N GLY A 167 9.70 -6.94 -2.40
CA GLY A 167 10.86 -6.08 -2.16
C GLY A 167 10.56 -4.57 -2.20
N ILE A 168 9.28 -4.18 -2.14
CA ILE A 168 8.87 -2.77 -2.16
C ILE A 168 9.07 -2.16 -0.77
N THR A 169 9.79 -1.04 -0.72
CA THR A 169 10.09 -0.20 0.45
C THR A 169 9.66 1.25 0.18
N LEU A 170 9.74 2.13 1.18
CA LEU A 170 9.49 3.56 0.97
C LEU A 170 10.50 4.20 0.01
N ASP A 171 11.72 3.67 -0.05
CA ASP A 171 12.79 4.21 -0.91
C ASP A 171 12.59 3.89 -2.40
N ASN A 172 11.78 2.87 -2.74
CA ASN A 172 11.62 2.40 -4.11
C ASN A 172 10.17 2.32 -4.62
N VAL A 173 9.19 2.62 -3.77
CA VAL A 173 7.75 2.53 -4.12
C VAL A 173 7.39 3.45 -5.29
N ASP A 174 8.12 4.55 -5.46
CA ASP A 174 7.83 5.58 -6.45
C ASP A 174 7.94 5.07 -7.87
N ALA A 175 9.01 4.34 -8.18
CA ALA A 175 9.19 3.69 -9.47
C ALA A 175 8.07 2.67 -9.77
N VAL A 176 7.50 2.05 -8.73
CA VAL A 176 6.38 1.11 -8.87
C VAL A 176 5.06 1.86 -9.15
N LEU A 177 4.85 3.00 -8.49
CA LEU A 177 3.69 3.86 -8.73
C LEU A 177 3.77 4.52 -10.14
N GLU A 178 4.96 4.96 -10.55
CA GLU A 178 5.25 5.47 -11.90
C GLU A 178 5.00 4.43 -12.99
N ALA A 179 5.24 3.15 -12.70
CA ALA A 179 4.90 2.06 -13.59
C ALA A 179 3.38 1.80 -13.70
N GLY A 180 2.55 2.53 -12.96
CA GLY A 180 1.09 2.47 -13.05
C GLY A 180 0.44 1.66 -11.91
N ALA A 181 1.19 1.22 -10.90
CA ALA A 181 0.58 0.61 -9.73
C ALA A 181 -0.24 1.66 -8.94
N THR A 182 -1.49 1.33 -8.66
CA THR A 182 -2.37 2.15 -7.80
C THR A 182 -2.55 1.55 -6.40
N ARG A 183 -2.01 0.34 -6.20
CA ARG A 183 -2.08 -0.45 -4.96
C ARG A 183 -0.74 -1.14 -4.70
N ILE A 184 -0.29 -1.10 -3.45
CA ILE A 184 0.99 -1.66 -3.02
C ILE A 184 0.76 -2.69 -1.92
N CYS A 185 1.48 -3.81 -2.03
CA CYS A 185 1.57 -4.82 -1.00
C CYS A 185 2.97 -4.82 -0.40
N ALA A 186 3.06 -4.69 0.92
CA ALA A 186 4.31 -4.69 1.66
C ALA A 186 4.29 -5.73 2.78
N VAL A 187 5.46 -6.32 3.03
CA VAL A 187 5.67 -7.30 4.11
C VAL A 187 6.70 -6.73 5.08
N SER A 188 7.98 -7.08 4.89
CA SER A 188 9.09 -6.73 5.78
C SER A 188 9.24 -5.22 5.99
N ALA A 189 8.95 -4.40 4.98
CA ALA A 189 9.02 -2.94 5.12
C ALA A 189 8.07 -2.42 6.20
N ILE A 190 6.87 -2.99 6.34
CA ILE A 190 5.90 -2.59 7.38
C ILE A 190 6.13 -3.39 8.66
N VAL A 191 6.04 -4.72 8.59
CA VAL A 191 6.04 -5.55 9.81
C VAL A 191 7.40 -5.61 10.48
N GLY A 192 8.48 -5.37 9.73
CA GLY A 192 9.84 -5.32 10.24
C GLY A 192 10.27 -3.96 10.77
N SER A 193 9.53 -2.88 10.46
CA SER A 193 9.82 -1.54 10.95
C SER A 193 9.71 -1.47 12.48
N ASP A 194 10.51 -0.62 13.12
CA ASP A 194 10.34 -0.26 14.54
C ASP A 194 9.02 0.50 14.78
N GLN A 195 8.51 1.15 13.73
CA GLN A 195 7.27 1.92 13.76
C GLN A 195 6.31 1.50 12.63
N PRO A 196 5.68 0.30 12.71
CA PRO A 196 4.79 -0.21 11.67
C PRO A 196 3.64 0.73 11.29
N ALA A 197 3.07 1.44 12.27
CA ALA A 197 1.98 2.38 12.04
C ALA A 197 2.42 3.60 11.20
N GLU A 198 3.59 4.16 11.50
CA GLU A 198 4.14 5.29 10.73
C GLU A 198 4.53 4.87 9.33
N THR A 199 5.14 3.69 9.20
CA THR A 199 5.58 3.16 7.92
C THR A 199 4.40 2.86 6.99
N ALA A 200 3.34 2.22 7.50
CA ALA A 200 2.10 2.01 6.75
C ALA A 200 1.43 3.35 6.36
N ARG A 201 1.47 4.36 7.24
CA ARG A 201 0.94 5.70 6.93
C ARG A 201 1.70 6.38 5.80
N ALA A 202 3.04 6.30 5.81
CA ALA A 202 3.87 6.84 4.75
C ALA A 202 3.58 6.18 3.39
N PHE A 203 3.46 4.85 3.34
CA PHE A 203 3.03 4.15 2.12
C PHE A 203 1.67 4.65 1.64
N LYS A 204 0.69 4.73 2.55
CA LYS A 204 -0.67 5.15 2.20
C LYS A 204 -0.72 6.59 1.68
N GLN A 205 0.10 7.48 2.24
CA GLN A 205 0.26 8.86 1.76
C GLN A 205 0.88 8.89 0.36
N ARG A 206 1.96 8.13 0.12
CA ARG A 206 2.62 8.08 -1.20
C ARG A 206 1.68 7.58 -2.30
N ILE A 207 0.91 6.52 -2.01
CA ILE A 207 -0.10 5.98 -2.94
C ILE A 207 -1.22 6.99 -3.22
N ARG A 208 -1.67 7.73 -2.20
CA ARG A 208 -2.72 8.76 -2.38
C ARG A 208 -2.21 9.94 -3.21
N ALA A 209 -0.98 10.39 -2.94
CA ALA A 209 -0.35 11.44 -3.71
C ALA A 209 -0.30 11.06 -5.19
N TYR A 210 0.21 9.88 -5.56
CA TYR A 210 0.23 9.48 -6.98
C TYR A 210 -1.16 9.33 -7.62
N ASN A 211 -2.15 8.81 -6.90
CA ASN A 211 -3.50 8.62 -7.46
C ASN A 211 -4.27 9.93 -7.68
N ALA A 212 -4.00 10.97 -6.88
CA ALA A 212 -4.67 12.27 -7.01
C ALA A 212 -4.22 13.04 -8.27
N HIS A 213 -3.00 12.79 -8.76
CA HIS A 213 -2.37 13.58 -9.82
C HIS A 213 -2.45 12.94 -11.22
N GLY A 214 -3.12 11.79 -11.37
CA GLY A 214 -3.08 11.02 -12.61
C GLY A 214 -1.65 10.57 -12.97
N ALA A 215 -1.48 9.79 -14.04
CA ALA A 215 -0.19 9.26 -14.48
C ALA A 215 0.77 10.32 -15.07
N SER A 216 0.93 11.48 -14.41
CA SER A 216 1.92 12.52 -14.69
C SER A 216 2.86 12.66 -13.49
N ALA A 217 3.58 11.58 -13.19
CA ALA A 217 4.46 11.48 -12.03
C ALA A 217 5.81 12.20 -12.19
N SER A 218 6.06 12.92 -13.29
CA SER A 218 7.32 13.67 -13.45
C SER A 218 7.31 15.04 -12.74
N SER A 219 6.39 15.29 -11.83
CA SER A 219 6.16 16.63 -11.24
C SER A 219 6.15 16.68 -9.70
N LEU A 220 6.14 15.53 -9.01
CA LEU A 220 6.20 15.50 -7.55
C LEU A 220 7.61 15.82 -7.07
N LYS A 221 7.71 16.84 -6.21
CA LYS A 221 8.94 17.34 -5.63
C LYS A 221 8.97 17.04 -4.13
N GLN A 222 10.09 16.53 -3.63
CA GLN A 222 10.31 16.39 -2.19
C GLN A 222 10.65 17.76 -1.61
N VAL A 223 10.00 18.14 -0.50
CA VAL A 223 10.24 19.41 0.19
C VAL A 223 10.28 19.20 1.69
N LEU A 224 10.85 20.16 2.42
CA LEU A 224 10.83 20.20 3.88
C LEU A 224 9.90 21.30 4.33
N ILE A 225 8.76 20.99 4.95
CA ILE A 225 7.79 21.98 5.43
C ILE A 225 7.70 21.91 6.94
N ASN A 226 8.00 23.02 7.63
CA ASN A 226 8.00 23.12 9.11
C ASN A 226 8.79 21.97 9.76
N GLY A 227 9.98 21.67 9.21
CA GLY A 227 10.85 20.58 9.65
C GLY A 227 10.41 19.15 9.30
N ARG A 228 9.32 18.95 8.54
CA ARG A 228 8.85 17.62 8.10
C ARG A 228 9.10 17.41 6.62
N GLN A 229 9.58 16.22 6.25
CA GLN A 229 9.67 15.84 4.84
C GLN A 229 8.26 15.61 4.29
N GLU A 230 7.95 16.33 3.22
CA GLU A 230 6.65 16.34 2.55
C GLU A 230 6.87 16.22 1.03
N TRP A 231 5.81 15.89 0.31
CA TRP A 231 5.84 15.76 -1.15
C TRP A 231 4.75 16.63 -1.75
N THR A 232 5.09 17.39 -2.79
CA THR A 232 4.14 18.31 -3.44
C THR A 232 4.34 18.34 -4.95
N ASP A 233 3.24 18.44 -5.69
CA ASP A 233 3.23 18.72 -7.14
C ASP A 233 3.13 20.23 -7.42
N ALA A 234 2.96 21.05 -6.38
CA ALA A 234 2.75 22.48 -6.52
C ALA A 234 3.88 23.11 -7.33
N VAL A 235 3.52 23.72 -8.44
CA VAL A 235 4.49 24.45 -9.27
C VAL A 235 4.95 25.70 -8.55
N THR A 236 4.06 26.37 -7.84
CA THR A 236 4.30 27.67 -7.21
C THR A 236 3.97 27.66 -5.72
N ILE A 237 4.50 28.63 -4.98
CA ILE A 237 4.24 28.81 -3.55
C ILE A 237 2.74 29.01 -3.28
N ALA A 238 2.04 29.72 -4.16
CA ALA A 238 0.58 29.90 -4.04
C ALA A 238 -0.17 28.55 -4.14
N GLY A 239 0.20 27.70 -5.10
CA GLY A 239 -0.40 26.37 -5.26
C GLY A 239 -0.12 25.48 -4.04
N LEU A 240 1.08 25.55 -3.49
CA LEU A 240 1.46 24.80 -2.29
C LEU A 240 0.63 25.23 -1.08
N VAL A 241 0.47 26.54 -0.88
CA VAL A 241 -0.34 27.11 0.21
C VAL A 241 -1.81 26.70 0.08
N GLU A 242 -2.35 26.65 -1.13
CA GLU A 242 -3.71 26.19 -1.41
C GLU A 242 -3.87 24.69 -1.12
N GLN A 243 -2.91 23.86 -1.54
CA GLN A 243 -2.88 22.42 -1.26
C GLN A 243 -2.98 22.10 0.25
N TYR A 244 -2.38 22.93 1.10
CA TYR A 244 -2.45 22.82 2.56
C TYR A 244 -3.70 23.47 3.19
N GLY A 245 -4.62 24.00 2.39
CA GLY A 245 -5.86 24.65 2.86
C GLY A 245 -5.60 25.97 3.58
N LEU A 246 -4.53 26.69 3.21
CA LEU A 246 -4.09 27.92 3.87
C LEU A 246 -4.30 29.20 3.02
N GLY A 247 -4.83 29.10 1.80
CA GLY A 247 -4.94 30.23 0.85
C GLY A 247 -5.67 31.48 1.37
N ALA A 248 -6.71 31.31 2.21
CA ALA A 248 -7.49 32.41 2.78
C ALA A 248 -6.94 32.96 4.12
N LYS A 249 -5.87 32.36 4.66
CA LYS A 249 -5.35 32.69 6.00
C LYS A 249 -4.26 33.78 5.95
N ARG A 250 -4.04 34.45 7.09
CA ARG A 250 -2.87 35.34 7.27
C ARG A 250 -1.67 34.47 7.59
N ILE A 251 -0.88 34.16 6.58
CA ILE A 251 0.33 33.35 6.73
C ILE A 251 1.54 34.12 6.20
N VAL A 252 2.69 33.84 6.78
CA VAL A 252 4.00 34.17 6.22
C VAL A 252 4.62 32.89 5.69
N VAL A 253 5.20 32.97 4.49
CA VAL A 253 5.95 31.89 3.87
C VAL A 253 7.41 32.29 3.82
N GLU A 254 8.26 31.51 4.45
CA GLU A 254 9.70 31.54 4.24
C GLU A 254 10.07 30.40 3.29
N LEU A 255 10.88 30.69 2.27
CA LEU A 255 11.45 29.70 1.34
C LEU A 255 12.97 29.80 1.41
N ASN A 256 13.63 28.70 1.78
CA ASN A 256 15.09 28.58 1.87
C ASN A 256 15.76 29.71 2.67
N GLY A 257 15.15 30.14 3.78
CA GLY A 257 15.68 31.23 4.62
C GLY A 257 15.23 32.63 4.22
N VAL A 258 14.37 32.78 3.20
CA VAL A 258 13.92 34.08 2.69
C VAL A 258 12.41 34.21 2.81
N ILE A 259 11.94 35.25 3.51
CA ILE A 259 10.52 35.57 3.60
C ILE A 259 10.02 36.09 2.25
N LEU A 260 8.97 35.48 1.72
CA LEU A 260 8.39 35.83 0.43
C LEU A 260 7.21 36.80 0.58
N ALA A 261 7.25 37.91 -0.15
CA ALA A 261 6.10 38.81 -0.30
C ALA A 261 4.95 38.07 -1.01
N ARG A 262 3.70 38.37 -0.61
CA ARG A 262 2.51 37.62 -1.05
C ARG A 262 2.29 37.70 -2.56
N GLU A 263 2.60 38.83 -3.18
CA GLU A 263 2.53 39.01 -4.64
C GLU A 263 3.49 38.10 -5.42
N ALA A 264 4.60 37.66 -4.82
CA ALA A 264 5.56 36.79 -5.47
C ALA A 264 5.11 35.33 -5.53
N TRP A 265 4.17 34.91 -4.68
CA TRP A 265 3.82 33.49 -4.49
C TRP A 265 3.29 32.82 -5.76
N LEU A 266 2.62 33.57 -6.64
CA LEU A 266 2.09 33.07 -7.91
C LEU A 266 3.20 32.81 -8.95
N HIS A 267 4.39 33.37 -8.75
CA HIS A 267 5.49 33.35 -9.71
C HIS A 267 6.75 32.67 -9.16
N THR A 268 6.84 32.47 -7.85
CA THR A 268 7.93 31.73 -7.21
C THR A 268 7.67 30.23 -7.29
N SER A 269 8.58 29.52 -7.95
CA SER A 269 8.53 28.07 -8.07
C SER A 269 8.85 27.36 -6.76
N VAL A 270 8.24 26.20 -6.55
CA VAL A 270 8.68 25.23 -5.53
C VAL A 270 9.56 24.21 -6.23
N ASP A 271 10.80 24.07 -5.80
CA ASP A 271 11.77 23.16 -6.41
C ASP A 271 12.02 21.93 -5.53
N GLU A 272 12.59 20.87 -6.11
CA GLU A 272 13.07 19.69 -5.38
C GLU A 272 14.03 20.10 -4.25
N GLY A 273 13.80 19.56 -3.05
CA GLY A 273 14.59 19.85 -1.86
C GLY A 273 14.31 21.21 -1.20
N ALA A 274 13.32 21.97 -1.67
CA ALA A 274 12.97 23.26 -1.09
C ALA A 274 12.60 23.14 0.39
N LYS A 275 13.07 24.10 1.21
CA LYS A 275 12.74 24.21 2.63
C LYS A 275 11.77 25.35 2.83
N LEU A 276 10.63 25.09 3.45
CA LEU A 276 9.58 26.06 3.70
C LEU A 276 9.19 26.11 5.17
N GLU A 277 9.04 27.32 5.69
CA GLU A 277 8.37 27.57 6.96
C GLU A 277 7.06 28.30 6.68
N LEU A 278 5.94 27.67 7.03
CA LEU A 278 4.58 28.19 6.89
C LEU A 278 4.07 28.59 8.27
N VAL A 279 4.11 29.89 8.55
CA VAL A 279 3.69 30.46 9.84
C VAL A 279 2.31 31.06 9.70
N HIS A 280 1.31 30.49 10.38
CA HIS A 280 -0.04 31.01 10.42
C HIS A 280 -0.27 31.85 11.68
N PHE A 281 -0.73 33.10 11.49
CA PHE A 281 -1.12 33.97 12.60
C PHE A 281 -2.51 33.60 13.10
N VAL A 282 -2.57 32.88 14.22
CA VAL A 282 -3.74 32.78 15.09
C VAL A 282 -3.71 34.01 16.00
N GLY A 283 -4.58 34.98 15.75
CA GLY A 283 -4.39 36.39 16.14
C GLY A 283 -4.09 36.70 17.61
N GLY A 284 -3.43 37.85 17.81
CA GLY A 284 -3.28 38.58 19.07
C GLY A 284 -1.84 38.95 19.43
N GLY A 285 -1.26 39.95 18.75
CA GLY A 285 0.08 40.49 19.06
C GLY A 285 0.92 40.74 17.83
#